data_AF-A0AAU1KVY8-F1
#
_entry.id   AF-A0AAU1KVY8-F1
#
_cell.length_a   1.000
_cell.length_b   1.000
_cell.length_c   1.000
_cell.angle_alpha   90.00
_cell.angle_beta   90.00
_cell.angle_gamma   90.00
#
_symmetry.space_group_name_H-M   'P 1'
#
loop_
_entity.id
_entity.type
_entity.pdbx_description
1 polymer ?
#
loop_
_entity_poly.entity_id
_entity_poly.type
_entity_poly.pdbx_seq_one_letter_code
_entity_poly.pdbx_strand_id
1 'polypeptide(L)'
;MVRDPGAHLGESYRLFGKITQFDSATGTNTFRASIGYDKKWPASYGYVDYDANAIFLGVSTDLEDVVQDDVVELWVTCMGSTTYQTAIGGSQTVPYSLVGKVKRYATAS
;
A
#
# COMPACT_ATOMS: atom_id res chain seq x y z
N MET A 1 -13.70 1.73 -2.25
CA MET A 1 -12.87 1.09 -1.18
C MET A 1 -12.48 1.95 0.02
N VAL A 2 -11.71 3.05 -0.10
CA VAL A 2 -10.98 3.63 1.06
C VAL A 2 -11.85 4.03 2.26
N ARG A 3 -13.01 4.65 2.02
CA ARG A 3 -13.90 5.15 3.10
C ARG A 3 -14.70 4.06 3.78
N ASP A 4 -15.01 2.98 3.07
CA ASP A 4 -15.76 1.84 3.59
C ASP A 4 -15.25 0.54 2.94
N PRO A 5 -14.09 0.02 3.38
CA PRO A 5 -13.50 -1.16 2.76
C PRO A 5 -14.39 -2.41 2.87
N GLY A 6 -15.21 -2.50 3.92
CA GLY A 6 -16.12 -3.62 4.17
C GLY A 6 -17.22 -3.75 3.11
N ALA A 7 -17.79 -2.63 2.67
CA ALA A 7 -18.77 -2.62 1.58
C ALA A 7 -18.21 -3.05 0.22
N HIS A 8 -16.89 -3.11 0.09
CA HIS A 8 -16.18 -3.40 -1.17
C HIS A 8 -15.40 -4.72 -1.14
N LEU A 9 -15.73 -5.62 -0.22
CA LEU A 9 -15.08 -6.93 -0.11
C LEU A 9 -15.12 -7.71 -1.44
N GLY A 10 -13.96 -8.20 -1.88
CA GLY A 10 -13.80 -8.98 -3.11
C GLY A 10 -13.71 -8.15 -4.39
N GLU A 11 -13.95 -6.84 -4.35
CA GLU A 11 -13.79 -5.98 -5.51
C GLU A 11 -12.31 -5.76 -5.86
N SER A 12 -12.00 -5.73 -7.16
CA SER A 12 -10.65 -5.48 -7.67
C SER A 12 -10.45 -4.02 -8.05
N TYR A 13 -9.29 -3.48 -7.70
CA TYR A 13 -8.93 -2.09 -7.94
C TYR A 13 -7.53 -1.98 -8.55
N ARG A 14 -7.36 -0.93 -9.37
CA ARG A 14 -6.05 -0.43 -9.79
C ARG A 14 -5.75 0.83 -8.99
N LEU A 15 -4.64 0.82 -8.28
CA LEU A 15 -4.22 1.89 -7.37
C LEU A 15 -2.79 2.32 -7.69
N PHE A 16 -2.43 3.53 -7.29
CA PHE A 16 -1.06 4.04 -7.32
C PHE A 16 -0.66 4.41 -5.90
N GLY A 17 0.61 4.20 -5.55
CA GLY A 17 1.05 4.45 -4.19
C GLY A 17 2.56 4.62 -4.03
N LYS A 18 2.96 5.11 -2.84
CA LYS A 18 4.34 5.07 -2.35
C LYS A 18 4.40 4.09 -1.19
N ILE A 19 5.32 3.13 -1.24
CA ILE A 19 5.56 2.22 -0.10
C ILE A 19 6.20 3.03 1.03
N THR A 20 5.53 3.06 2.18
CA THR A 20 5.97 3.83 3.35
C THR A 20 6.58 2.96 4.44
N GLN A 21 6.31 1.64 4.41
CA GLN A 21 6.96 0.68 5.28
C GLN A 21 6.99 -0.68 4.61
N PHE A 22 8.19 -1.26 4.49
CA PHE A 22 8.37 -2.64 4.06
C PHE A 22 9.63 -3.18 4.72
N ASP A 23 9.48 -3.65 5.94
CA ASP A 23 10.58 -4.06 6.81
C ASP A 23 10.23 -5.36 7.58
N SER A 24 11.16 -5.85 8.39
CA SER A 24 10.95 -7.05 9.18
C SER A 24 9.79 -6.95 10.19
N ALA A 25 9.35 -5.74 10.56
CA ALA A 25 8.22 -5.54 11.45
C ALA A 25 6.87 -5.75 10.75
N THR A 26 6.78 -5.55 9.42
CA THR A 26 5.57 -5.88 8.64
C THR A 26 5.53 -7.32 8.15
N GLY A 27 6.65 -8.04 8.24
CA GLY A 27 6.81 -9.40 7.71
C GLY A 27 7.19 -9.41 6.22
N THR A 28 7.61 -10.56 5.71
CA THR A 28 8.17 -10.69 4.34
C THR A 28 7.15 -10.52 3.21
N ASN A 29 5.86 -10.47 3.54
CA ASN A 29 4.76 -10.55 2.59
C ASN A 29 3.79 -9.38 2.71
N THR A 30 4.06 -8.44 3.61
CA THR A 30 3.14 -7.37 3.96
C THR A 30 3.89 -6.05 3.93
N PHE A 31 3.27 -5.04 3.35
CA PHE A 31 3.80 -3.67 3.35
C PHE A 31 2.68 -2.65 3.56
N ARG A 32 3.09 -1.46 3.99
CA ARG A 32 2.23 -0.28 4.08
C ARG A 32 2.55 0.67 2.93
N ALA A 33 1.52 1.24 2.33
CA ALA A 33 1.68 2.30 1.34
C ALA A 33 0.66 3.42 1.55
N SER A 34 1.05 4.63 1.15
CA SER A 34 0.08 5.69 0.85
C SER A 34 -0.43 5.48 -0.57
N ILE A 35 -1.74 5.59 -0.81
CA ILE A 35 -2.41 5.21 -2.06
C ILE A 35 -3.47 6.20 -2.54
N GLY A 36 -3.67 6.24 -3.85
CA GLY A 36 -4.73 6.98 -4.54
C GLY A 36 -5.05 6.37 -5.90
N TYR A 37 -6.01 6.98 -6.61
CA TYR A 37 -6.45 6.53 -7.94
C TYR A 37 -5.66 7.16 -9.09
N ASP A 38 -5.00 8.29 -8.84
CA ASP A 38 -4.23 9.00 -9.85
C ASP A 38 -2.76 8.62 -9.80
N LYS A 39 -2.16 8.40 -10.97
CA LYS A 39 -0.73 8.14 -11.09
C LYS A 39 0.06 9.43 -10.81
N LYS A 40 0.93 9.40 -9.80
CA LYS A 40 1.84 10.52 -9.47
C LYS A 40 3.30 10.13 -9.72
N TRP A 41 4.14 11.12 -10.02
CA TRP A 41 5.58 10.98 -10.16
C TRP A 41 6.30 11.80 -9.09
N PRO A 42 7.50 11.39 -8.64
CA PRO A 42 8.31 12.22 -7.75
C PRO A 42 8.49 13.62 -8.34
N ALA A 43 8.15 14.64 -7.56
CA ALA A 43 8.47 16.02 -7.93
C ALA A 43 9.99 16.22 -7.93
N SER A 44 10.46 17.40 -8.34
CA SER A 44 11.90 17.76 -8.35
C SER A 44 12.61 17.59 -7.00
N TYR A 45 11.85 17.54 -5.90
CA TYR A 45 12.33 17.32 -4.53
C TYR A 45 12.14 15.87 -4.02
N GLY A 46 11.76 14.93 -4.89
CA GLY A 46 11.69 13.50 -4.58
C GLY A 46 10.41 13.02 -3.89
N TYR A 47 9.53 13.92 -3.45
CA TYR A 47 8.32 13.54 -2.71
C TYR A 47 7.18 13.09 -3.63
N VAL A 48 6.49 12.03 -3.19
CA VAL A 48 5.18 11.62 -3.69
C VAL A 48 4.29 11.32 -2.49
N ASP A 49 3.12 11.95 -2.45
CA ASP A 49 2.15 11.72 -1.40
C ASP A 49 0.76 11.38 -1.96
N TYR A 50 0.02 10.61 -1.19
CA TYR A 50 -1.29 10.09 -1.53
C TYR A 50 -2.22 10.14 -0.32
N ASP A 51 -3.53 10.22 -0.58
CA ASP A 51 -4.49 10.70 0.40
C ASP A 51 -4.90 9.65 1.45
N ALA A 52 -4.53 8.38 1.25
CA ALA A 52 -4.97 7.28 2.10
C ALA A 52 -3.85 6.30 2.42
N ASN A 53 -3.81 5.80 3.66
CA ASN A 53 -2.91 4.72 4.05
C ASN A 53 -3.63 3.38 3.94
N ALA A 54 -2.96 2.34 3.45
CA ALA A 54 -3.49 0.98 3.39
C ALA A 54 -2.40 -0.06 3.67
N ILE A 55 -2.83 -1.25 4.07
CA ILE A 55 -1.97 -2.44 4.24
C ILE A 55 -2.22 -3.40 3.08
N PHE A 56 -1.13 -3.94 2.55
CA PHE A 56 -1.14 -4.84 1.42
C PHE A 56 -0.49 -6.15 1.80
N LEU A 57 -1.17 -7.26 1.49
CA LEU A 57 -0.64 -8.61 1.60
C LEU A 57 -0.35 -9.13 0.18
N GLY A 58 0.84 -9.66 -0.05
CA GLY A 58 1.18 -10.38 -1.27
C GLY A 58 1.80 -11.75 -0.97
N VAL A 59 2.16 -12.48 -2.03
CA VAL A 59 3.12 -13.58 -1.93
C VAL A 59 4.52 -13.02 -2.08
N SER A 60 5.49 -13.56 -1.32
CA SER A 60 6.84 -13.00 -1.21
C SER A 60 7.49 -12.78 -2.57
N THR A 61 7.36 -13.75 -3.48
CA THR A 61 7.94 -13.71 -4.83
C THR A 61 7.45 -12.52 -5.66
N ASP A 62 6.21 -12.08 -5.47
CA ASP A 62 5.64 -10.95 -6.21
C ASP A 62 6.08 -9.60 -5.62
N LEU A 63 6.64 -9.60 -4.41
CA LEU A 63 7.06 -8.42 -3.69
C LEU A 63 8.58 -8.27 -3.58
N GLU A 64 9.37 -9.25 -4.05
CA GLU A 64 10.84 -9.25 -3.98
C GLU A 64 11.49 -8.01 -4.65
N ASP A 65 10.82 -7.44 -5.65
CA ASP A 65 11.33 -6.31 -6.45
C ASP A 65 10.88 -4.92 -5.95
N VAL A 66 10.18 -4.83 -4.81
CA VAL A 66 9.74 -3.55 -4.24
C VAL A 66 10.21 -3.38 -2.81
N VAL A 67 10.62 -2.16 -2.48
CA VAL A 67 11.14 -1.80 -1.15
C VAL A 67 10.49 -0.50 -0.67
N GLN A 68 10.83 -0.07 0.54
CA GLN A 68 10.43 1.24 1.05
C GLN A 68 10.81 2.36 0.06
N ASP A 69 9.92 3.35 -0.04
CA ASP A 69 10.00 4.54 -0.89
C ASP A 69 9.83 4.29 -2.40
N ASP A 70 9.60 3.05 -2.82
CA ASP A 70 9.18 2.78 -4.19
C ASP A 70 7.79 3.34 -4.49
N VAL A 71 7.66 3.89 -5.70
CA VAL A 71 6.39 4.35 -6.25
C VAL A 71 5.87 3.30 -7.21
N VAL A 72 4.69 2.79 -6.89
CA VAL A 72 4.15 1.56 -7.45
C VAL A 72 2.75 1.75 -8.03
N GLU A 73 2.45 0.92 -9.01
CA GLU A 73 1.11 0.66 -9.52
C GLU A 73 0.68 -0.72 -9.04
N LEU A 74 -0.49 -0.82 -8.44
CA LEU A 74 -0.99 -1.99 -7.73
C LEU A 74 -2.32 -2.45 -8.33
N TRP A 75 -2.44 -3.75 -8.59
CA TRP A 75 -3.71 -4.41 -8.86
C TRP A 75 -4.04 -5.29 -7.67
N VAL A 76 -5.13 -4.94 -7.00
CA VAL A 76 -5.45 -5.50 -5.69
C VAL A 76 -6.90 -5.94 -5.60
N THR A 77 -7.16 -6.90 -4.72
CA THR A 77 -8.51 -7.27 -4.29
C THR A 77 -8.74 -6.75 -2.89
N CYS A 78 -9.81 -5.99 -2.67
CA CYS A 78 -10.15 -5.45 -1.37
C CYS A 78 -10.56 -6.60 -0.41
N MET A 79 -9.88 -6.68 0.73
CA MET A 79 -10.11 -7.69 1.77
C MET A 79 -10.79 -7.09 3.00
N GLY A 80 -11.34 -5.87 2.87
CA GLY A 80 -11.95 -5.13 3.97
C GLY A 80 -10.93 -4.24 4.67
N SER A 81 -10.95 -4.23 5.99
CA SER A 81 -10.07 -3.41 6.81
C SER A 81 -9.30 -4.26 7.82
N THR A 82 -8.11 -3.80 8.18
CA THR A 82 -7.31 -4.38 9.27
C THR A 82 -6.95 -3.31 10.29
N THR A 83 -6.71 -3.73 11.54
CA THR A 83 -6.34 -2.85 12.64
C THR A 83 -4.95 -3.21 13.15
N TYR A 84 -4.07 -2.22 13.30
CA TYR A 84 -2.73 -2.40 13.85
C TYR A 84 -2.45 -1.40 14.97
N GLN A 85 -1.55 -1.78 15.89
CA GLN A 85 -1.10 -0.90 16.98
C GLN A 85 -0.03 0.07 16.47
N THR A 86 -0.08 1.32 16.91
CA THR A 86 0.93 2.33 16.57
C THR A 86 2.05 2.35 17.60
N ALA A 87 3.23 2.82 17.19
CA ALA A 87 4.42 2.85 18.06
C ALA A 87 4.29 3.75 19.30
N ILE A 88 3.44 4.78 19.25
CA ILE A 88 3.22 5.73 20.36
C ILE A 88 2.00 5.38 21.23
N GLY A 89 1.42 4.20 21.03
CA GLY A 89 0.20 3.76 21.69
C GLY A 89 -1.06 4.14 20.89
N GLY A 90 -2.04 3.23 20.90
CA GLY A 90 -3.29 3.35 20.13
C GLY A 90 -3.31 2.42 18.93
N SER A 91 -4.46 2.36 18.26
CA SER A 91 -4.67 1.50 17.09
C SER A 91 -5.21 2.29 15.91
N GLN A 92 -4.83 1.89 14.70
CA GLN A 92 -5.39 2.43 13.47
C GLN A 92 -6.06 1.33 12.66
N THR A 93 -7.26 1.62 12.16
CA THR A 93 -7.99 0.77 11.21
C THR A 93 -7.85 1.35 9.83
N VAL A 94 -7.36 0.55 8.88
CA VAL A 94 -7.06 0.98 7.51
C VAL A 94 -7.59 -0.05 6.50
N PRO A 95 -7.77 0.32 5.23
CA PRO A 95 -8.03 -0.64 4.17
C PRO A 95 -6.95 -1.72 4.11
N TYR A 96 -7.39 -2.93 3.84
CA TYR A 96 -6.56 -4.11 3.68
C TYR A 96 -6.84 -4.76 2.33
N SER A 97 -5.81 -5.12 1.57
CA SER A 97 -6.00 -5.67 0.23
C SER A 97 -4.95 -6.72 -0.12
N LEU A 98 -5.37 -7.72 -0.90
CA LEU A 98 -4.49 -8.72 -1.47
C LEU A 98 -3.90 -8.19 -2.78
N VAL A 99 -2.58 -8.22 -2.93
CA VAL A 99 -1.87 -7.83 -4.15
C VAL A 99 -1.88 -9.00 -5.12
N GLY A 100 -2.48 -8.80 -6.29
CA GLY A 100 -2.38 -9.74 -7.42
C GLY A 100 -1.26 -9.37 -8.39
N LYS A 101 -0.89 -8.08 -8.44
CA LYS A 101 0.26 -7.60 -9.22
C LYS A 101 0.76 -6.27 -8.67
N VAL A 102 2.07 -6.09 -8.67
CA VAL A 102 2.73 -4.80 -8.40
C VAL A 102 3.68 -4.45 -9.54
N LYS A 103 3.77 -3.16 -9.86
CA LYS A 103 4.76 -2.64 -10.80
C LYS A 103 5.37 -1.35 -10.25
N ARG A 104 6.67 -1.39 -9.94
CA ARG A 104 7.46 -0.20 -9.66
C ARG A 104 7.65 0.64 -10.92
N TYR A 105 7.55 1.96 -10.80
CA TYR A 105 7.84 2.88 -11.90
C TYR A 105 8.69 4.10 -11.51
N ALA A 106 8.91 4.32 -10.21
CA ALA A 106 9.89 5.28 -9.71
C ALA A 106 10.29 4.88 -8.28
N THR A 107 11.28 5.58 -7.73
CA THR A 107 11.62 5.54 -6.31
C THR A 107 11.65 6.99 -5.84
N ALA A 108 11.01 7.25 -4.71
CA ALA A 108 10.92 8.57 -4.08
C ALA A 108 11.93 8.67 -2.93
N SER A 109 12.08 9.89 -2.42
CA SER A 109 12.93 10.21 -1.26
C SER A 109 12.10 10.37 0.01
#